data_AF-A7KH64-F1
#
_entry.id   AF-A7KH64-F1
#
_cell.length_a   1.000
_cell.length_b   1.000
_cell.length_c   1.000
_cell.angle_alpha   90.00
_cell.angle_beta   90.00
_cell.angle_gamma   90.00
#
_symmetry.space_group_name_H-M   'P 1'
#
loop_
_entity.id
_entity.type
_entity.pdbx_description
1 polymer ?
#
loop_
_entity_poly.entity_id
_entity_poly.type
_entity_poly.pdbx_seq_one_letter_code
_entity_poly.pdbx_strand_id
1 'polypeptide(L)' 'MAQFLMFIYVLIIFLYLFYVEAAMFELTKSTIRCVTDADCPNVVKPLKPKCVDGFCEYT' A
#
# COMPACT_ATOMS: atom_id res chain seq x y z
N MET A 1 33.42 -9.38 -9.24
CA MET A 1 33.05 -8.73 -7.96
C MET A 1 32.06 -7.58 -8.15
N ALA A 2 32.34 -6.62 -9.05
CA ALA A 2 31.43 -5.50 -9.32
C ALA A 2 30.03 -5.90 -9.82
N GLN A 3 29.91 -6.91 -10.68
CA GLN A 3 28.59 -7.40 -11.16
C GLN A 3 27.69 -7.93 -10.03
N PHE A 4 28.27 -8.60 -9.04
CA PHE A 4 27.53 -9.11 -7.89
C PHE A 4 27.01 -7.97 -7.01
N LEU A 5 27.82 -6.92 -6.82
CA LEU A 5 27.41 -5.71 -6.10
C LEU A 5 26.27 -4.96 -6.82
N MET A 6 26.34 -4.86 -8.16
CA MET A 6 25.27 -4.26 -8.97
C MET A 6 23.95 -5.04 -8.84
N PHE A 7 24.02 -6.38 -8.87
CA PHE A 7 22.84 -7.24 -8.70
C PHE A 7 22.17 -7.04 -7.34
N ILE A 8 22.94 -6.99 -6.26
CA ILE A 8 22.42 -6.72 -4.92
C ILE A 8 21.74 -5.35 -4.85
N TYR A 9 22.35 -4.32 -5.44
CA TYR A 9 21.76 -2.97 -5.45
C TYR A 9 20.41 -2.93 -6.14
N VAL A 10 20.28 -3.58 -7.30
CA VAL A 10 19.01 -3.66 -8.03
C VAL A 10 17.95 -4.40 -7.20
N LEU A 11 18.32 -5.51 -6.55
CA LEU A 11 17.42 -6.24 -5.67
C LEU A 11 16.96 -5.41 -4.47
N ILE A 12 17.88 -4.68 -3.82
CA ILE A 12 17.54 -3.81 -2.68
C ILE A 12 16.55 -2.71 -3.13
N ILE A 13 16.80 -2.07 -4.27
CA ILE A 13 15.91 -1.04 -4.82
C ILE A 13 14.54 -1.63 -5.12
N PHE A 14 14.49 -2.80 -5.76
CA PHE A 14 13.24 -3.49 -6.06
C PHE A 14 12.45 -3.80 -4.78
N LEU A 15 13.09 -4.45 -3.81
CA LEU A 15 12.45 -4.79 -2.53
C LEU A 15 12.00 -3.55 -1.75
N TYR A 16 12.77 -2.45 -1.82
CA TYR A 16 12.41 -1.19 -1.18
C TYR A 16 11.15 -0.57 -1.80
N LEU A 17 11.04 -0.52 -3.14
CA LEU A 17 9.82 -0.02 -3.79
C LEU A 17 8.59 -0.87 -3.42
N PHE A 18 8.72 -2.19 -3.41
CA PHE A 18 7.63 -3.08 -3.00
C PHE A 18 7.25 -2.88 -1.53
N TYR A 19 8.23 -2.69 -0.65
CA TYR A 19 7.98 -2.41 0.76
C TYR A 19 7.26 -1.07 0.97
N VAL A 20 7.65 -0.02 0.26
CA VAL A 20 6.99 1.29 0.33
C VAL A 20 5.54 1.21 -0.15
N GLU A 21 5.28 0.53 -1.26
CA GLU A 21 3.90 0.33 -1.75
C GLU A 21 3.07 -0.50 -0.78
N ALA A 22 3.63 -1.58 -0.21
CA ALA A 22 2.94 -2.41 0.78
C ALA A 22 2.66 -1.64 2.07
N ALA A 23 3.63 -0.88 2.60
CA ALA A 23 3.48 -0.07 3.79
C ALA A 23 2.47 1.08 3.57
N MET A 24 2.49 1.71 2.39
CA MET A 24 1.52 2.76 2.05
C MET A 24 0.10 2.18 1.93
N PHE A 25 -0.04 0.99 1.35
CA PHE A 25 -1.31 0.25 1.28
C PHE A 25 -1.84 -0.11 2.67
N GLU A 26 -0.98 -0.61 3.55
CA GLU A 26 -1.35 -0.97 4.93
C GLU A 26 -1.68 0.25 5.79
N LEU A 27 -0.94 1.36 5.62
CA LEU A 27 -1.20 2.62 6.32
C LEU A 27 -2.53 3.24 5.88
N THR A 28 -2.86 3.20 4.58
CA THR A 28 -4.17 3.66 4.10
C THR A 28 -5.32 2.78 4.59
N LYS A 29 -5.09 1.47 4.76
CA LYS A 29 -6.08 0.53 5.30
C LYS A 29 -6.48 0.84 6.74
N SER A 30 -5.56 1.33 7.57
CA SER A 30 -5.80 1.40 9.03
C SER A 30 -6.05 2.81 9.58
N THR A 31 -5.71 3.87 8.83
CA THR A 31 -5.68 5.23 9.41
C THR A 31 -6.92 6.06 9.10
N ILE A 32 -7.62 5.76 7.99
CA ILE A 32 -8.76 6.57 7.56
C ILE A 32 -9.98 6.11 8.31
N ARG A 33 -10.43 6.90 9.29
CA ARG A 33 -11.73 6.71 9.93
C ARG A 33 -12.83 7.03 8.93
N CYS A 34 -13.89 6.24 8.95
CA CYS A 34 -15.06 6.43 8.12
C CYS A 34 -16.34 6.13 8.91
N VAL A 35 -17.45 6.72 8.48
CA VAL A 35 -18.80 6.39 8.99
C VAL A 35 -19.61 5.65 7.92
N THR A 36 -19.32 5.91 6.65
CA THR A 36 -19.98 5.29 5.50
C THR A 36 -18.96 5.01 4.40
N ASP A 37 -19.27 4.09 3.48
CA ASP A 37 -18.39 3.74 2.35
C ASP A 37 -18.04 4.95 1.47
N ALA A 38 -18.87 5.99 1.44
CA ALA A 38 -18.65 7.20 0.66
C ALA A 38 -17.56 8.13 1.24
N ASP A 39 -17.18 7.92 2.51
CA ASP A 39 -16.17 8.70 3.21
C ASP A 39 -14.74 8.25 2.83
N CYS A 40 -14.62 7.04 2.27
CA CYS A 40 -13.35 6.50 1.83
C CYS A 40 -12.92 7.11 0.49
N PRO A 41 -11.62 7.45 0.33
CA PRO A 41 -11.12 8.02 -0.91
C PRO A 41 -11.30 7.03 -2.07
N ASN A 42 -11.95 7.49 -3.14
CA ASN A 42 -12.06 6.74 -4.38
C ASN A 42 -10.67 6.62 -5.03
N VAL A 43 -10.00 5.49 -4.78
CA VAL A 43 -8.75 5.16 -5.48
C VAL A 43 -9.04 4.41 -6.77
N VAL A 44 -8.31 4.75 -7.83
CA VAL A 44 -8.39 4.14 -9.17
C VAL A 44 -7.66 2.77 -9.20
N LYS A 45 -7.77 1.99 -8.12
CA LYS A 45 -7.21 0.63 -8.00
C LYS A 45 -8.38 -0.37 -7.98
N PRO A 46 -8.16 -1.64 -8.37
CA PRO A 46 -9.24 -2.60 -8.61
C PRO A 46 -10.09 -2.93 -7.37
N LEU A 47 -9.59 -2.65 -6.16
CA LEU A 47 -10.33 -2.84 -4.91
C LEU A 47 -10.99 -1.54 -4.48
N LYS A 48 -12.32 -1.59 -4.31
CA LYS A 48 -13.09 -0.47 -3.78
C LYS A 48 -12.96 -0.47 -2.26
N PRO A 49 -12.44 0.59 -1.63
CA PRO A 49 -12.42 0.66 -0.19
C PRO A 49 -13.86 0.69 0.35
N LYS A 50 -14.09 -0.06 1.43
CA LYS A 50 -15.33 -0.09 2.22
C LYS A 50 -15.03 0.35 3.64
N CYS A 51 -16.05 0.88 4.30
CA CYS A 51 -15.97 1.20 5.70
C CYS A 51 -16.27 -0.04 6.54
N VAL A 52 -15.26 -0.56 7.24
CA VAL A 52 -15.36 -1.73 8.11
C VAL A 52 -14.86 -1.33 9.49
N ASP A 53 -15.68 -1.56 10.52
CA ASP A 53 -15.40 -1.22 11.92
C ASP A 53 -14.94 0.25 12.14
N GLY A 54 -15.44 1.16 11.30
CA GLY A 54 -15.14 2.59 11.36
C GLY A 54 -13.82 2.97 10.69
N PHE A 55 -13.20 2.08 9.92
CA PHE A 55 -12.00 2.33 9.13
C PHE A 55 -12.16 1.91 7.66
N CYS A 56 -11.47 2.60 6.76
CA CYS A 56 -11.51 2.28 5.34
C CYS A 56 -10.62 1.07 5.03
N GLU A 57 -11.22 -0.09 4.79
CA GLU A 57 -10.54 -1.30 4.37
C GLU A 57 -10.78 -1.61 2.88
N TYR A 58 -9.75 -2.11 2.19
CA TYR A 58 -9.91 -2.65 0.84
C TYR A 58 -10.47 -4.09 0.93
N THR A 59 -11.65 -4.32 0.36
CA THR A 59 -12.26 -5.66 0.21
C THR A 59 -12.30 -6.07 -1.26
#